data_AF-A0A345VGI5-F1
#
_entry.id   AF-A0A345VGI5-F1
#
_cell.length_a   1.000
_cell.length_b   1.000
_cell.length_c   1.000
_cell.angle_alpha   90.00
_cell.angle_beta   90.00
_cell.angle_gamma   90.00
#
_symmetry.space_group_name_H-M   'P 1'
#
loop_
_entity.id
_entity.type
_entity.pdbx_description
1 polymer ?
#
loop_
_entity_poly.entity_id
_entity_poly.type
_entity_poly.pdbx_seq_one_letter_code
_entity_poly.pdbx_strand_id
1 'polypeptide(L)'
;MLSLLEPYSDPIIATLRSLLPKKREDWQLVGVVNRDKDVYSFGTDSKIIGRAFEIVAAVYIEKLAAALGYSFHESTNQTTYPDFYLTKPDGRRIGIDVKSTYRSLNGVGQVRSFKFTLGSFTSYLRNDTKNIEGQYSDYDSHYVLAFLYTRITDYKPMKKSIHEIDEIPPTYDDVEVVFQEKFRIGGDKTGSGNTDNLATIQSNTAEPFIYGASPFSVLGKEVFDHYWSNHPRNADPDGVKKSLYKNLPAYFDWLSRQESAQFDHIELRKKYEDYKDWVRVQGWKISLN
;
A
#
# COMPACT_ATOMS: atom_id res chain seq x y z
N MET A 1 6.97 30.40 0.94
CA MET A 1 6.22 29.44 1.78
C MET A 1 7.11 28.22 1.88
N LEU A 2 7.60 27.86 3.07
CA LEU A 2 8.41 26.65 3.24
C LEU A 2 7.53 25.43 2.94
N SER A 3 7.97 24.54 2.07
CA SER A 3 7.31 23.25 1.82
C SER A 3 7.37 22.43 3.12
N LEU A 4 6.21 21.99 3.62
CA LEU A 4 6.14 21.16 4.83
C LEU A 4 6.77 19.78 4.60
N LEU A 5 6.57 19.25 3.40
CA LEU A 5 7.16 18.01 2.91
C LEU A 5 7.67 18.25 1.49
N GLU A 6 8.67 17.46 1.09
CA GLU A 6 9.11 17.26 -0.29
C GLU A 6 8.74 15.83 -0.73
N PRO A 7 8.66 15.52 -2.04
CA PRO A 7 8.42 14.16 -2.50
C PRO A 7 9.44 13.19 -1.89
N TYR A 8 8.98 12.22 -1.11
CA TYR A 8 9.90 11.32 -0.42
C TYR A 8 10.46 10.25 -1.35
N SER A 9 11.78 10.07 -1.30
CA SER A 9 12.49 8.96 -1.92
C SER A 9 13.71 8.60 -1.07
N ASP A 10 14.00 7.31 -1.01
CA ASP A 10 15.24 6.75 -0.47
C ASP A 10 15.96 5.94 -1.55
N PRO A 11 17.16 5.37 -1.30
CA PRO A 11 17.87 4.55 -2.28
C PRO A 11 17.09 3.32 -2.76
N ILE A 12 16.25 2.71 -1.93
CA ILE A 12 15.45 1.52 -2.28
C ILE A 12 14.35 1.94 -3.25
N ILE A 13 13.65 3.02 -2.96
CA ILE A 13 12.61 3.60 -3.81
C ILE A 13 13.20 4.05 -5.15
N ALA A 14 14.30 4.79 -5.12
CA ALA A 14 14.97 5.29 -6.32
C ALA A 14 15.43 4.13 -7.22
N THR A 15 16.03 3.09 -6.63
CA THR A 15 16.52 1.91 -7.35
C THR A 15 15.37 1.17 -8.00
N LEU A 16 14.32 0.82 -7.25
CA LEU A 16 13.18 0.10 -7.85
C LEU A 16 12.54 0.93 -8.96
N ARG A 17 12.28 2.22 -8.71
CA ARG A 17 11.73 3.12 -9.73
C ARG A 17 12.56 3.14 -11.00
N SER A 18 13.89 3.04 -10.90
CA SER A 18 14.78 2.99 -12.07
C SER A 18 14.61 1.71 -12.90
N LEU A 19 14.27 0.59 -12.26
CA LEU A 19 14.10 -0.74 -12.87
C LEU A 19 12.71 -0.98 -13.48
N LEU A 20 11.70 -0.24 -13.02
CA LEU A 20 10.31 -0.39 -13.45
C LEU A 20 10.08 0.15 -14.88
N PRO A 21 9.20 -0.52 -15.67
CA PRO A 21 8.73 -0.01 -16.95
C PRO A 21 8.21 1.42 -16.86
N LYS A 22 8.58 2.24 -17.84
CA LYS A 22 8.23 3.67 -17.89
C LYS A 22 6.93 3.94 -18.64
N LYS A 23 6.60 3.07 -19.57
CA LYS A 23 5.38 3.15 -20.37
C LYS A 23 4.24 2.45 -19.64
N ARG A 24 3.04 3.01 -19.70
CA ARG A 24 1.86 2.43 -19.02
C ARG A 24 1.43 1.13 -19.67
N GLU A 25 1.67 1.00 -20.98
CA GLU A 25 1.29 -0.15 -21.78
C GLU A 25 2.15 -1.38 -21.44
N ASP A 26 3.40 -1.18 -21.03
CA ASP A 26 4.31 -2.27 -20.64
C ASP A 26 3.83 -3.04 -19.37
N TRP A 27 2.87 -2.47 -18.65
CA TRP A 27 2.24 -3.10 -17.49
C TRP A 27 0.99 -3.92 -17.83
N GLN A 28 0.53 -3.89 -19.09
CA GLN A 28 -0.64 -4.64 -19.51
C GLN A 28 -0.29 -6.11 -19.68
N LEU A 29 -1.03 -6.96 -18.97
CA LEU A 29 -0.97 -8.40 -19.14
C LEU A 29 -2.24 -8.86 -19.85
N VAL A 30 -2.07 -9.59 -20.94
CA VAL A 30 -3.19 -10.00 -21.81
C VAL A 30 -3.71 -11.40 -21.51
N GLY A 31 -2.90 -12.28 -20.91
CA GLY A 31 -3.33 -13.63 -20.55
C GLY A 31 -2.24 -14.51 -19.96
N VAL A 32 -2.58 -15.77 -19.67
CA VAL A 32 -1.63 -16.84 -19.33
C VAL A 32 -1.28 -17.64 -20.58
N VAL A 33 -0.01 -18.02 -20.72
CA VAL A 33 0.48 -18.81 -21.87
C VAL A 33 0.78 -20.25 -21.46
N ASN A 34 0.38 -21.22 -22.28
CA ASN A 34 0.72 -22.64 -22.09
C ASN A 34 1.92 -23.07 -22.97
N ARG A 35 2.34 -24.33 -22.86
CA ARG A 35 3.46 -24.87 -23.65
C ARG A 35 3.18 -24.96 -25.16
N ASP A 36 1.91 -25.03 -25.54
CA ASP A 36 1.45 -25.06 -26.93
C ASP A 36 1.41 -23.66 -27.56
N LYS A 37 1.85 -22.63 -26.81
CA LYS A 37 1.81 -21.22 -27.20
C LYS A 37 0.38 -20.71 -27.44
N ASP A 38 -0.58 -21.28 -26.73
CA ASP A 38 -1.91 -20.70 -26.60
C ASP A 38 -1.91 -19.67 -25.47
N VAL A 39 -2.49 -18.51 -25.73
CA VAL A 39 -2.76 -17.45 -24.75
C VAL A 39 -4.22 -17.51 -24.35
N TYR A 40 -4.47 -17.60 -23.05
CA TYR A 40 -5.80 -17.57 -22.44
C TYR A 40 -5.97 -16.23 -21.73
N SER A 41 -6.92 -15.41 -22.18
CA SER A 41 -7.08 -14.06 -21.66
C SER A 41 -7.50 -14.02 -20.19
N PHE A 42 -7.03 -13.01 -19.45
CA PHE A 42 -7.39 -12.84 -18.02
C PHE A 42 -8.85 -12.43 -17.84
N GLY A 43 -9.50 -12.82 -16.74
CA GLY A 43 -10.78 -12.20 -16.37
C GLY A 43 -10.60 -10.76 -15.86
N THR A 44 -11.72 -10.03 -15.72
CA THR A 44 -11.76 -8.69 -15.11
C THR A 44 -11.82 -8.72 -13.57
N ASP A 45 -11.72 -9.91 -12.99
CA ASP A 45 -11.75 -10.13 -11.54
C ASP A 45 -10.48 -9.58 -10.87
N SER A 46 -10.65 -8.76 -9.83
CA SER A 46 -9.52 -8.14 -9.13
C SER A 46 -8.56 -9.14 -8.48
N LYS A 47 -9.01 -10.34 -8.09
CA LYS A 47 -8.12 -11.35 -7.51
C LYS A 47 -7.21 -11.93 -8.58
N ILE A 48 -7.73 -12.16 -9.79
CA ILE A 48 -6.93 -12.63 -10.93
C ILE A 48 -5.92 -11.56 -11.32
N ILE A 49 -6.38 -10.31 -11.51
CA ILE A 49 -5.51 -9.18 -11.90
C ILE A 49 -4.47 -8.91 -10.81
N GLY A 50 -4.88 -8.89 -9.53
CA GLY A 50 -3.97 -8.70 -8.40
C GLY A 50 -2.88 -9.76 -8.35
N ARG A 51 -3.23 -11.04 -8.54
CA ARG A 51 -2.24 -12.13 -8.58
C ARG A 51 -1.30 -12.02 -9.78
N ALA A 52 -1.79 -11.55 -10.92
CA ALA A 52 -0.95 -11.30 -12.08
C ALA A 52 0.08 -10.19 -11.80
N PHE A 53 -0.31 -9.12 -11.10
CA PHE A 53 0.62 -8.08 -10.67
C PHE A 53 1.65 -8.59 -9.64
N GLU A 54 1.27 -9.47 -8.71
CA GLU A 54 2.22 -10.11 -7.79
C GLU A 54 3.31 -10.90 -8.52
N ILE A 55 2.93 -11.67 -9.56
CA ILE A 55 3.89 -12.43 -10.37
C ILE A 55 4.86 -11.50 -11.10
N VAL A 56 4.36 -10.41 -11.67
CA VAL A 56 5.22 -9.43 -12.35
C VAL A 56 6.10 -8.67 -11.35
N ALA A 57 5.56 -8.33 -10.19
CA ALA A 57 6.30 -7.66 -9.12
C ALA A 57 7.51 -8.47 -8.66
N ALA A 58 7.38 -9.79 -8.52
CA ALA A 58 8.49 -10.67 -8.12
C ALA A 58 9.74 -10.46 -8.99
N VAL A 59 9.57 -10.38 -10.32
CA VAL A 59 10.67 -10.17 -11.28
C VAL A 59 11.41 -8.85 -11.02
N TYR A 60 10.70 -7.78 -10.71
CA TYR A 60 11.32 -6.47 -10.46
C TYR A 60 11.89 -6.36 -9.05
N ILE A 61 11.30 -7.02 -8.06
CA ILE A 61 11.80 -7.08 -6.69
C ILE A 61 13.08 -7.93 -6.61
N GLU A 62 13.17 -9.01 -7.38
CA GLU A 62 14.41 -9.80 -7.51
C GLU A 62 15.54 -8.95 -8.12
N LYS A 63 15.24 -8.17 -9.17
CA LYS A 63 16.20 -7.21 -9.75
C LYS A 63 16.61 -6.13 -8.74
N LEU A 64 15.69 -5.64 -7.92
CA LEU A 64 15.99 -4.70 -6.83
C LEU A 64 16.96 -5.32 -5.82
N ALA A 65 16.72 -6.57 -5.41
CA ALA A 65 17.60 -7.29 -4.50
C ALA A 65 19.02 -7.41 -5.07
N ALA A 66 19.14 -7.83 -6.33
CA ALA A 66 20.41 -7.93 -7.02
C ALA A 66 21.13 -6.58 -7.11
N ALA A 67 20.41 -5.50 -7.45
CA ALA A 67 20.97 -4.15 -7.55
C ALA A 67 21.46 -3.58 -6.21
N LEU A 68 20.85 -3.99 -5.09
CA LEU A 68 21.23 -3.57 -3.75
C LEU A 68 22.22 -4.52 -3.05
N GLY A 69 22.54 -5.66 -3.67
CA GLY A 69 23.36 -6.71 -3.04
C GLY A 69 22.66 -7.45 -1.90
N TYR A 70 21.32 -7.56 -1.97
CA TYR A 70 20.48 -8.25 -0.98
C TYR A 70 20.04 -9.63 -1.50
N SER A 71 19.66 -10.51 -0.59
CA SER A 71 19.04 -11.80 -0.94
C SER A 71 17.53 -11.65 -1.08
N PHE A 72 16.97 -12.18 -2.16
CA PHE A 72 15.52 -12.18 -2.44
C PHE A 72 14.82 -13.40 -1.85
N HIS A 73 13.67 -13.19 -1.23
CA HIS A 73 12.84 -14.25 -0.67
C HIS A 73 11.35 -13.97 -0.85
N GLU A 74 10.56 -15.04 -1.02
CA GLU A 74 9.10 -15.04 -0.90
C GLU A 74 8.69 -15.59 0.47
N SER A 75 7.58 -15.10 1.01
CA SER A 75 7.04 -15.66 2.26
C SER A 75 6.51 -17.08 2.08
N THR A 76 6.66 -17.89 3.12
CA THR A 76 6.43 -19.34 3.06
C THR A 76 4.98 -19.75 2.80
N ASN A 77 4.00 -18.94 3.22
CA ASN A 77 2.58 -19.26 3.13
C ASN A 77 1.73 -18.03 2.78
N GLN A 78 0.60 -18.24 2.11
CA GLN A 78 -0.30 -17.17 1.63
C GLN A 78 -0.84 -16.21 2.71
N THR A 79 -0.83 -16.61 3.99
CA THR A 79 -1.34 -15.79 5.11
C THR A 79 -0.24 -15.10 5.90
N THR A 80 1.00 -15.15 5.41
CA THR A 80 2.20 -14.61 6.06
C THR A 80 2.62 -13.34 5.34
N TYR A 81 2.74 -12.25 6.08
CA TYR A 81 3.30 -10.99 5.60
C TYR A 81 4.84 -11.01 5.67
N PRO A 82 5.57 -10.27 4.82
CA PRO A 82 5.14 -9.60 3.58
C PRO A 82 4.97 -10.58 2.41
N ASP A 83 4.57 -10.13 1.21
CA ASP A 83 4.62 -11.01 0.02
C ASP A 83 6.08 -11.41 -0.30
N PHE A 84 6.98 -10.43 -0.23
CA PHE A 84 8.42 -10.59 -0.47
C PHE A 84 9.22 -9.92 0.64
N TYR A 85 10.38 -10.48 0.98
CA TYR A 85 11.35 -9.81 1.84
C TYR A 85 12.76 -9.92 1.27
N LEU A 86 13.55 -8.87 1.49
CA LEU A 86 14.96 -8.89 1.14
C LEU A 86 15.82 -8.92 2.40
N THR A 87 16.81 -9.79 2.42
CA THR A 87 17.78 -9.89 3.51
C THR A 87 19.06 -9.13 3.14
N LYS A 88 19.41 -8.14 3.96
CA LYS A 88 20.64 -7.36 3.83
C LYS A 88 21.86 -8.19 4.27
N PRO A 89 23.10 -7.78 3.91
CA PRO A 89 24.32 -8.50 4.32
C PRO A 89 24.50 -8.62 5.84
N ASP A 90 23.94 -7.70 6.63
CA ASP A 90 23.96 -7.71 8.09
C ASP A 90 22.86 -8.58 8.72
N GLY A 91 22.03 -9.24 7.90
CA GLY A 91 20.92 -10.08 8.33
C GLY A 91 19.61 -9.33 8.60
N ARG A 92 19.61 -7.99 8.57
CA ARG A 92 18.38 -7.18 8.69
C ARG A 92 17.53 -7.31 7.43
N ARG A 93 16.22 -7.09 7.57
CA ARG A 93 15.27 -7.32 6.48
C ARG A 93 14.57 -6.04 6.03
N ILE A 94 14.09 -6.06 4.79
CA ILE A 94 13.04 -5.14 4.33
C ILE A 94 11.86 -5.96 3.84
N GLY A 95 10.64 -5.54 4.17
CA GLY A 95 9.42 -6.21 3.73
C GLY A 95 8.77 -5.46 2.58
N ILE A 96 8.32 -6.16 1.55
CA ILE A 96 7.67 -5.58 0.37
C ILE A 96 6.35 -6.31 0.13
N ASP A 97 5.27 -5.55 0.19
CA ASP A 97 3.90 -6.04 0.05
C ASP A 97 3.31 -5.50 -1.24
N VAL A 98 2.77 -6.38 -2.08
CA VAL A 98 2.13 -6.01 -3.34
C VAL A 98 0.66 -5.75 -3.08
N LYS A 99 0.18 -4.63 -3.60
CA LYS A 99 -1.23 -4.26 -3.48
C LYS A 99 -1.75 -3.80 -4.82
N SER A 100 -3.05 -3.99 -5.03
CA SER A 100 -3.71 -3.51 -6.22
C SER A 100 -5.08 -2.94 -5.88
N THR A 101 -5.52 -1.95 -6.64
CA THR A 101 -6.87 -1.41 -6.59
C THR A 101 -7.23 -0.85 -7.96
N TYR A 102 -8.51 -0.61 -8.20
CA TYR A 102 -8.99 -0.12 -9.47
C TYR A 102 -9.70 1.23 -9.33
N ARG A 103 -9.63 2.04 -10.40
CA ARG A 103 -10.39 3.29 -10.51
C ARG A 103 -11.87 2.97 -10.68
N SER A 104 -12.71 3.70 -9.97
CA SER A 104 -14.16 3.71 -10.20
C SER A 104 -14.59 5.13 -10.55
N LEU A 105 -15.54 5.25 -11.49
CA LEU A 105 -16.03 6.55 -11.93
C LEU A 105 -17.32 6.94 -11.17
N ASN A 106 -17.52 8.23 -10.91
CA ASN A 106 -18.79 8.76 -10.42
C ASN A 106 -19.77 8.99 -11.59
N GLY A 107 -21.00 9.44 -11.29
CA GLY A 107 -22.05 9.64 -12.30
C GLY A 107 -21.74 10.71 -13.35
N VAL A 108 -20.68 11.49 -13.17
CA VAL A 108 -20.20 12.52 -14.13
C VAL A 108 -18.86 12.15 -14.77
N GLY A 109 -18.43 10.89 -14.67
CA GLY A 109 -17.23 10.37 -15.34
C GLY A 109 -15.89 10.70 -14.65
N GLN A 110 -15.90 11.21 -13.42
CA GLN A 110 -14.66 11.50 -12.68
C GLN A 110 -14.26 10.33 -11.78
N VAL A 111 -12.95 10.13 -11.60
CA VAL A 111 -12.41 9.12 -10.70
C VAL A 111 -12.83 9.41 -9.25
N ARG A 112 -13.49 8.43 -8.62
CA ARG A 112 -13.81 8.42 -7.19
C ARG A 112 -12.54 8.20 -6.39
N SER A 113 -12.52 8.70 -5.16
CA SER A 113 -11.37 8.46 -4.29
C SER A 113 -11.23 6.97 -3.96
N PHE A 114 -10.03 6.44 -4.14
CA PHE A 114 -9.66 5.05 -3.90
C PHE A 114 -8.66 4.96 -2.74
N LYS A 115 -8.48 3.74 -2.23
CA LYS A 115 -7.52 3.39 -1.19
C LYS A 115 -7.04 1.95 -1.39
N PHE A 116 -5.91 1.62 -0.79
CA PHE A 116 -5.42 0.25 -0.69
C PHE A 116 -5.60 -0.25 0.75
N THR A 117 -5.85 -1.55 0.89
CA THR A 117 -5.72 -2.23 2.18
C THR A 117 -4.25 -2.56 2.40
N LEU A 118 -3.74 -2.36 3.61
CA LEU A 118 -2.31 -2.56 3.93
C LEU A 118 -2.12 -3.70 4.94
N GLY A 119 -2.98 -4.70 4.89
CA GLY A 119 -2.97 -5.82 5.83
C GLY A 119 -3.50 -5.48 7.23
N SER A 120 -3.53 -6.51 8.07
CA SER A 120 -4.16 -6.46 9.39
C SER A 120 -3.33 -5.65 10.38
N PHE A 121 -3.99 -4.84 11.21
CA PHE A 121 -3.37 -4.18 12.36
C PHE A 121 -3.44 -5.03 13.65
N THR A 122 -3.98 -6.25 13.58
CA THR A 122 -4.12 -7.19 14.73
C THR A 122 -3.18 -8.39 14.66
N SER A 123 -2.25 -8.38 13.71
CA SER A 123 -1.19 -9.36 13.52
C SER A 123 0.14 -8.83 14.07
N TYR A 124 1.15 -8.68 13.21
CA TYR A 124 2.53 -8.37 13.55
C TYR A 124 2.72 -7.03 14.28
N LEU A 125 1.82 -6.05 14.05
CA LEU A 125 1.86 -4.77 14.77
C LEU A 125 1.54 -4.90 16.27
N ARG A 126 0.94 -6.02 16.72
CA ARG A 126 0.61 -6.26 18.14
C ARG A 126 1.32 -7.47 18.74
N ASN A 127 1.81 -8.36 17.88
CA ASN A 127 2.54 -9.55 18.28
C ASN A 127 3.62 -9.77 17.24
N ASP A 128 4.87 -9.58 17.65
CA ASP A 128 6.06 -9.52 16.78
C ASP A 128 6.19 -10.71 15.82
N THR A 129 5.60 -11.88 16.14
CA THR A 129 5.72 -13.11 15.33
C THR A 129 4.43 -13.52 14.64
N LYS A 130 3.32 -12.78 14.81
CA LYS A 130 2.01 -13.22 14.32
C LYS A 130 1.81 -12.85 12.85
N ASN A 131 1.60 -13.87 12.01
CA ASN A 131 1.34 -13.74 10.56
C ASN A 131 2.42 -12.92 9.84
N ILE A 132 3.68 -13.09 10.22
CA ILE A 132 4.85 -12.47 9.59
C ILE A 132 5.98 -13.49 9.47
N GLU A 133 6.81 -13.37 8.43
CA GLU A 133 7.98 -14.21 8.23
C GLU A 133 9.15 -13.71 9.12
N GLY A 134 9.46 -14.44 10.19
CA GLY A 134 10.39 -13.99 11.24
C GLY A 134 9.68 -13.13 12.30
N GLN A 135 10.35 -12.08 12.76
CA GLN A 135 9.82 -11.10 13.72
C GLN A 135 9.64 -9.74 13.03
N TYR A 136 8.64 -8.94 13.40
CA TYR A 136 8.50 -7.57 12.89
C TYR A 136 9.74 -6.73 13.22
N SER A 137 10.34 -6.96 14.38
CA SER A 137 11.63 -6.38 14.78
C SER A 137 12.83 -6.79 13.91
N ASP A 138 12.75 -7.83 13.07
CA ASP A 138 13.81 -8.20 12.10
C ASP A 138 13.88 -7.23 10.91
N TYR A 139 12.82 -6.44 10.69
CA TYR A 139 12.67 -5.57 9.54
C TYR A 139 13.02 -4.12 9.88
N ASP A 140 13.86 -3.49 9.05
CA ASP A 140 14.18 -2.06 9.18
C ASP A 140 13.10 -1.17 8.54
N SER A 141 12.41 -1.70 7.54
CA SER A 141 11.50 -0.92 6.70
C SER A 141 10.47 -1.82 6.01
N HIS A 142 9.28 -1.26 5.79
CA HIS A 142 8.15 -1.93 5.15
C HIS A 142 7.68 -1.08 3.97
N TYR A 143 7.79 -1.60 2.76
CA TYR A 143 7.38 -0.96 1.53
C TYR A 143 6.13 -1.60 0.95
N VAL A 144 5.41 -0.81 0.15
CA VAL A 144 4.25 -1.26 -0.61
C VAL A 144 4.49 -0.97 -2.07
N LEU A 145 4.40 -1.99 -2.92
CA LEU A 145 4.34 -1.87 -4.37
C LEU A 145 2.88 -1.95 -4.81
N ALA A 146 2.27 -0.79 -5.06
CA ALA A 146 0.86 -0.65 -5.32
C ALA A 146 0.57 -0.41 -6.81
N PHE A 147 -0.39 -1.16 -7.36
CA PHE A 147 -0.87 -1.05 -8.73
C PHE A 147 -2.27 -0.43 -8.76
N LEU A 148 -2.42 0.71 -9.41
CA LEU A 148 -3.71 1.33 -9.70
C LEU A 148 -4.02 1.16 -11.18
N TYR A 149 -5.19 0.62 -11.49
CA TYR A 149 -5.57 0.34 -12.88
C TYR A 149 -7.03 0.71 -13.17
N THR A 150 -7.38 0.82 -14.44
CA THR A 150 -8.77 1.00 -14.87
C THR A 150 -9.30 -0.34 -15.38
N ARG A 151 -10.45 -0.78 -14.89
CA ARG A 151 -11.09 -2.04 -15.35
C ARG A 151 -11.77 -1.82 -16.70
N ILE A 152 -11.63 -2.79 -17.59
CA ILE A 152 -12.42 -2.86 -18.82
C ILE A 152 -13.66 -3.71 -18.53
N THR A 153 -14.86 -3.20 -18.85
CA THR A 153 -16.13 -3.84 -18.49
C THR A 153 -16.71 -4.72 -19.59
N ASP A 154 -16.36 -4.47 -20.85
CA ASP A 154 -16.77 -5.29 -21.99
C ASP A 154 -15.67 -6.31 -22.31
N TYR A 155 -15.73 -7.47 -21.65
CA TYR A 155 -14.73 -8.52 -21.77
C TYR A 155 -15.40 -9.87 -22.01
N LYS A 156 -14.81 -10.67 -22.91
CA LYS A 156 -15.16 -12.07 -23.14
C LYS A 156 -13.90 -12.93 -23.10
N PRO A 157 -13.91 -14.07 -22.38
CA PRO A 157 -12.81 -15.03 -22.42
C PRO A 157 -12.49 -15.48 -23.84
N MET A 158 -11.20 -15.47 -24.17
CA MET A 158 -10.70 -15.92 -25.45
C MET A 158 -9.43 -16.78 -25.31
N LYS A 159 -9.25 -17.63 -26.32
CA LYS A 159 -8.06 -18.43 -26.56
C LYS A 159 -7.52 -18.03 -27.92
N LYS A 160 -6.26 -17.62 -27.99
CA LYS A 160 -5.58 -17.18 -29.22
C LYS A 160 -4.18 -17.78 -29.29
N SER A 161 -3.61 -17.92 -30.49
CA SER A 161 -2.20 -18.24 -30.61
C SER A 161 -1.34 -17.09 -30.10
N ILE A 162 -0.14 -17.36 -29.59
CA ILE A 162 0.85 -16.32 -29.24
C ILE A 162 1.18 -15.41 -30.43
N HIS A 163 1.01 -15.92 -31.66
CA HIS A 163 1.23 -15.16 -32.90
C HIS A 163 0.11 -14.16 -33.20
N GLU A 164 -1.03 -14.26 -32.52
CA GLU A 164 -2.19 -13.35 -32.60
C GLU A 164 -2.34 -12.55 -31.30
N ILE A 165 -1.28 -12.43 -30.47
CA ILE A 165 -1.36 -11.82 -29.14
C ILE A 165 -1.86 -10.36 -29.18
N ASP A 166 -1.53 -9.62 -30.23
CA ASP A 166 -1.97 -8.23 -30.43
C ASP A 166 -3.47 -8.10 -30.69
N GLU A 167 -4.15 -9.21 -31.01
CA GLU A 167 -5.61 -9.25 -31.16
C GLU A 167 -6.34 -9.48 -29.83
N ILE A 168 -5.61 -9.78 -28.74
CA ILE A 168 -6.20 -10.01 -27.42
C ILE A 168 -6.37 -8.65 -26.73
N PRO A 169 -7.62 -8.18 -26.53
CA PRO A 169 -7.82 -6.92 -25.83
C PRO A 169 -7.37 -7.06 -24.37
N PRO A 170 -6.73 -6.04 -23.79
CA PRO A 170 -6.39 -6.05 -22.38
C PRO A 170 -7.66 -6.06 -21.52
N THR A 171 -7.55 -6.55 -20.30
CA THR A 171 -8.69 -6.64 -19.34
C THR A 171 -8.70 -5.50 -18.32
N TYR A 172 -7.63 -4.71 -18.35
CA TYR A 172 -7.44 -3.47 -17.64
C TYR A 172 -6.45 -2.59 -18.41
N ASP A 173 -6.50 -1.28 -18.17
CA ASP A 173 -5.54 -0.33 -18.74
C ASP A 173 -5.07 0.70 -17.71
N ASP A 174 -4.29 1.68 -18.19
CA ASP A 174 -3.92 2.88 -17.44
C ASP A 174 -3.27 2.55 -16.09
N VAL A 175 -2.32 1.62 -16.12
CA VAL A 175 -1.64 1.16 -14.91
C VAL A 175 -0.70 2.25 -14.41
N GLU A 176 -0.93 2.69 -13.18
CA GLU A 176 -0.01 3.53 -12.41
C GLU A 176 0.58 2.71 -11.27
N VAL A 177 1.89 2.82 -11.09
CA VAL A 177 2.63 2.08 -10.07
C VAL A 177 3.14 3.04 -9.01
N VAL A 178 2.89 2.70 -7.75
CA VAL A 178 3.39 3.41 -6.59
C VAL A 178 4.33 2.48 -5.83
N PHE A 179 5.52 2.96 -5.49
CA PHE A 179 6.39 2.28 -4.54
C PHE A 179 6.83 3.27 -3.46
N GLN A 180 6.45 2.97 -2.21
CA GLN A 180 6.60 3.87 -1.08
C GLN A 180 6.60 3.10 0.25
N GLU A 181 7.20 3.68 1.29
CA GLU A 181 7.11 3.14 2.65
C GLU A 181 5.66 3.10 3.14
N LYS A 182 5.31 2.02 3.83
CA LYS A 182 3.94 1.72 4.29
C LYS A 182 3.36 2.84 5.13
N PHE A 183 4.12 3.37 6.10
CA PHE A 183 3.61 4.44 6.97
C PHE A 183 3.40 5.75 6.20
N ARG A 184 4.20 6.03 5.17
CA ARG A 184 4.11 7.25 4.34
C ARG A 184 2.92 7.30 3.41
N ILE A 185 2.24 6.17 3.22
CA ILE A 185 0.95 6.11 2.50
C ILE A 185 -0.20 5.65 3.39
N GLY A 186 0.08 5.18 4.60
CA GLY A 186 -0.91 4.74 5.58
C GLY A 186 -1.86 5.88 6.00
N GLY A 187 -3.15 5.59 6.11
CA GLY A 187 -4.14 6.52 6.62
C GLY A 187 -4.47 6.24 8.09
N ASP A 188 -5.42 6.98 8.65
CA ASP A 188 -5.93 6.79 10.01
C ASP A 188 -7.26 5.99 10.05
N LYS A 189 -7.67 5.43 8.91
CA LYS A 189 -8.92 4.69 8.73
C LYS A 189 -8.70 3.23 8.38
N THR A 190 -9.64 2.39 8.79
CA THR A 190 -9.65 0.99 8.41
C THR A 190 -10.00 0.82 6.92
N GLY A 191 -9.45 -0.24 6.32
CA GLY A 191 -9.64 -0.57 4.92
C GLY A 191 -11.00 -1.19 4.60
N SER A 192 -11.60 -1.90 5.57
CA SER A 192 -12.90 -2.53 5.45
C SER A 192 -13.66 -2.47 6.78
N GLY A 193 -14.99 -2.57 6.74
CA GLY A 193 -15.82 -2.54 7.95
C GLY A 193 -15.80 -3.83 8.77
N ASN A 194 -15.48 -4.98 8.16
CA ASN A 194 -15.59 -6.30 8.78
C ASN A 194 -14.24 -6.97 9.08
N THR A 195 -13.15 -6.53 8.44
CA THR A 195 -11.81 -7.04 8.73
C THR A 195 -10.94 -5.92 9.29
N ASP A 196 -10.15 -6.24 10.32
CA ASP A 196 -9.23 -5.33 11.02
C ASP A 196 -8.00 -4.99 10.18
N ASN A 197 -8.23 -4.59 8.92
CA ASN A 197 -7.21 -4.12 7.99
C ASN A 197 -7.06 -2.61 8.10
N LEU A 198 -5.82 -2.13 8.15
CA LEU A 198 -5.54 -0.71 7.99
C LEU A 198 -5.57 -0.35 6.50
N ALA A 199 -5.87 0.90 6.19
CA ALA A 199 -5.87 1.40 4.82
C ALA A 199 -4.83 2.51 4.62
N THR A 200 -4.53 2.77 3.36
CA THR A 200 -3.83 3.99 2.96
C THR A 200 -4.69 5.24 3.22
N ILE A 201 -4.10 6.42 3.05
CA ILE A 201 -4.87 7.63 2.74
C ILE A 201 -5.81 7.37 1.56
N GLN A 202 -6.89 8.13 1.47
CA GLN A 202 -7.84 8.03 0.36
C GLN A 202 -7.67 9.26 -0.54
N SER A 203 -7.45 9.04 -1.85
CA SER A 203 -7.26 10.10 -2.84
C SER A 203 -7.90 9.69 -4.17
N ASN A 204 -8.19 10.64 -5.05
CA ASN A 204 -8.70 10.39 -6.40
C ASN A 204 -7.59 10.38 -7.49
N THR A 205 -6.32 10.58 -7.10
CA THR A 205 -5.14 10.48 -7.97
C THR A 205 -4.03 9.67 -7.28
N ALA A 206 -3.10 9.10 -8.05
CA ALA A 206 -1.96 8.36 -7.50
C ALA A 206 -0.90 9.27 -6.84
N GLU A 207 -0.91 10.56 -7.16
CA GLU A 207 0.13 11.53 -6.80
C GLU A 207 0.43 11.60 -5.29
N PRO A 208 -0.55 11.69 -4.36
CA PRO A 208 -0.25 11.71 -2.93
C PRO A 208 0.47 10.45 -2.43
N PHE A 209 0.22 9.31 -3.05
CA PHE A 209 0.86 8.05 -2.68
C PHE A 209 2.31 8.01 -3.20
N ILE A 210 2.56 8.50 -4.41
CA ILE A 210 3.90 8.63 -5.00
C ILE A 210 4.75 9.59 -4.15
N TYR A 211 4.14 10.68 -3.71
CA TYR A 211 4.76 11.70 -2.88
C TYR A 211 5.11 11.20 -1.47
N GLY A 212 4.34 10.23 -0.95
CA GLY A 212 4.41 9.83 0.45
C GLY A 212 3.74 10.86 1.36
N ALA A 213 2.56 11.34 0.97
CA ALA A 213 1.82 12.42 1.62
C ALA A 213 0.82 11.95 2.69
N SER A 214 1.17 10.92 3.46
CA SER A 214 0.39 10.54 4.65
C SER A 214 0.54 11.57 5.77
N PRO A 215 -0.46 11.73 6.67
CA PRO A 215 -0.23 12.44 7.93
C PRO A 215 0.93 11.83 8.73
N PHE A 216 1.14 10.51 8.65
CA PHE A 216 2.25 9.85 9.34
C PHE A 216 3.63 10.18 8.77
N SER A 217 3.70 10.81 7.59
CA SER A 217 4.97 11.33 7.06
C SER A 217 5.51 12.51 7.87
N VAL A 218 4.64 13.28 8.54
CA VAL A 218 5.05 14.31 9.50
C VAL A 218 5.00 13.82 10.96
N LEU A 219 4.13 12.86 11.28
CA LEU A 219 3.98 12.35 12.65
C LEU A 219 5.05 11.31 13.02
N GLY A 220 5.60 10.58 12.05
CA GLY A 220 6.65 9.56 12.24
C GLY A 220 6.13 8.12 12.20
N LYS A 221 7.06 7.19 11.91
CA LYS A 221 6.79 5.75 11.83
C LYS A 221 6.34 5.18 13.17
N GLU A 222 6.96 5.62 14.26
CA GLU A 222 6.67 5.14 15.61
C GLU A 222 5.23 5.51 16.02
N VAL A 223 4.77 6.70 15.61
CA VAL A 223 3.38 7.13 15.81
C VAL A 223 2.42 6.30 14.97
N PHE A 224 2.79 5.96 13.73
CA PHE A 224 2.00 5.05 12.88
C PHE A 224 1.85 3.67 13.53
N ASP A 225 2.94 3.06 13.98
CA ASP A 225 2.92 1.74 14.61
C ASP A 225 2.11 1.77 15.91
N HIS A 226 2.30 2.79 16.75
CA HIS A 226 1.54 2.94 18.00
C HIS A 226 0.05 3.20 17.78
N TYR A 227 -0.29 4.02 16.77
CA TYR A 227 -1.68 4.27 16.39
C TYR A 227 -2.38 2.96 15.98
N TRP A 228 -1.74 2.13 15.17
CA TRP A 228 -2.36 0.91 14.65
C TRP A 228 -2.34 -0.25 15.65
N SER A 229 -1.30 -0.36 16.47
CA SER A 229 -1.22 -1.38 17.52
C SER A 229 -2.24 -1.17 18.64
N ASN A 230 -2.65 0.08 18.90
CA ASN A 230 -3.66 0.44 19.91
C ASN A 230 -5.07 0.73 19.35
N HIS A 231 -5.26 0.67 18.03
CA HIS A 231 -6.57 0.91 17.41
C HIS A 231 -7.64 -0.09 17.91
N PRO A 232 -8.92 0.27 18.06
CA PRO A 232 -9.96 -0.71 18.40
C PRO A 232 -10.08 -1.81 17.34
N ARG A 233 -10.24 -3.05 17.80
CA ARG A 233 -10.51 -4.24 16.98
C ARG A 233 -12.00 -4.46 16.83
N ASN A 234 -12.41 -5.11 15.75
CA ASN A 234 -13.80 -5.52 15.57
C ASN A 234 -14.29 -6.48 16.66
N ALA A 235 -13.40 -7.32 17.20
CA ALA A 235 -13.70 -8.24 18.29
C ALA A 235 -13.79 -7.58 19.68
N ASP A 236 -13.37 -6.30 19.83
CA ASP A 236 -13.40 -5.65 21.15
C ASP A 236 -14.84 -5.38 21.61
N PRO A 237 -15.13 -5.49 22.93
CA PRO A 237 -16.41 -5.07 23.48
C PRO A 237 -16.71 -3.59 23.22
N ASP A 238 -17.99 -3.22 23.12
CA ASP A 238 -18.38 -1.85 22.79
C ASP A 238 -17.87 -0.81 23.80
N GLY A 239 -17.79 -1.16 25.09
CA GLY A 239 -17.20 -0.30 26.12
C GLY A 239 -15.73 0.02 25.83
N VAL A 240 -14.96 -0.99 25.40
CA VAL A 240 -13.54 -0.84 25.02
C VAL A 240 -13.40 -0.02 23.74
N LYS A 241 -14.22 -0.30 22.72
CA LYS A 241 -14.21 0.48 21.47
C LYS A 241 -14.50 1.97 21.70
N LYS A 242 -15.39 2.28 22.65
CA LYS A 242 -15.78 3.65 23.01
C LYS A 242 -14.71 4.38 23.82
N SER A 243 -13.86 3.67 24.57
CA SER A 243 -12.77 4.29 25.34
C SER A 243 -11.51 4.57 24.50
N LEU A 244 -11.39 3.94 23.33
CA LEU A 244 -10.30 4.13 22.37
C LEU A 244 -10.64 5.24 21.34
N TYR A 245 -10.01 5.19 20.17
CA TYR A 245 -10.09 6.20 19.10
C TYR A 245 -10.38 5.57 17.73
N LYS A 246 -10.77 6.39 16.74
CA LYS A 246 -11.05 5.96 15.35
C LYS A 246 -10.53 6.95 14.29
N ASN A 247 -9.72 7.91 14.72
CA ASN A 247 -9.07 8.92 13.90
C ASN A 247 -7.93 9.57 14.70
N LEU A 248 -7.07 10.33 14.02
CA LEU A 248 -5.95 11.04 14.63
C LEU A 248 -6.37 12.05 15.72
N PRO A 249 -7.38 12.92 15.52
CA PRO A 249 -7.83 13.82 16.59
C PRO A 249 -8.21 13.10 17.89
N ALA A 250 -8.98 12.01 17.80
CA ALA A 250 -9.37 11.21 18.96
C ALA A 250 -8.19 10.43 19.55
N TYR A 251 -7.21 10.02 18.74
CA TYR A 251 -5.97 9.44 19.23
C TYR A 251 -5.17 10.43 20.08
N PHE A 252 -5.08 11.70 19.65
CA PHE A 252 -4.44 12.75 20.44
C PHE A 252 -5.18 13.01 21.76
N ASP A 253 -6.52 12.99 21.75
CA ASP A 253 -7.34 13.08 22.97
C ASP A 253 -7.17 11.85 23.88
N TRP A 254 -6.92 10.68 23.30
CA TRP A 254 -6.66 9.46 24.06
C TRP A 254 -5.26 9.47 24.70
N LEU A 255 -4.25 10.05 24.02
CA LEU A 255 -2.93 10.28 24.60
C LEU A 255 -2.97 11.28 25.75
N SER A 256 -3.75 12.37 25.64
CA SER A 256 -3.81 13.42 26.67
C SER A 256 -4.40 12.96 28.01
N ARG A 257 -5.12 11.84 28.01
CA ARG A 257 -5.73 11.23 29.22
C ARG A 257 -4.82 10.24 29.93
N GLN A 258 -3.64 9.94 29.38
CA GLN A 258 -2.70 9.00 29.97
C GLN A 258 -1.74 9.73 30.90
N GLU A 259 -1.46 9.13 32.07
CA GLU A 259 -0.49 9.69 33.03
C GLU A 259 0.93 9.77 32.45
N SER A 260 1.29 8.84 31.56
CA SER A 260 2.59 8.80 30.88
C SER A 260 2.41 8.34 29.42
N ALA A 261 1.99 9.25 28.55
CA ALA A 261 1.86 9.00 27.12
C ALA A 261 3.24 8.86 26.44
N GLN A 262 3.36 7.93 25.48
CA GLN A 262 4.60 7.73 24.70
C GLN A 262 4.95 8.93 23.80
N PHE A 263 3.95 9.73 23.40
CA PHE A 263 4.12 10.86 22.49
C PHE A 263 3.43 12.12 23.04
N ASP A 264 4.02 13.28 22.74
CA ASP A 264 3.43 14.57 23.07
C ASP A 264 2.23 14.87 22.14
N HIS A 265 1.02 14.77 22.70
CA HIS A 265 -0.22 15.02 21.99
C HIS A 265 -0.38 16.48 21.50
N ILE A 266 0.27 17.45 22.16
CA ILE A 266 0.23 18.87 21.74
C ILE A 266 1.08 19.03 20.48
N GLU A 267 2.29 18.47 20.47
CA GLU A 267 3.17 18.50 19.31
C GLU A 267 2.55 17.76 18.11
N LEU A 268 2.01 16.55 18.33
CA LEU A 268 1.36 15.77 17.26
C LEU A 268 0.16 16.50 16.66
N ARG A 269 -0.66 17.15 17.51
CA ARG A 269 -1.81 17.92 17.02
C ARG A 269 -1.37 19.08 16.15
N LYS A 270 -0.33 19.83 16.57
CA LYS A 270 0.22 20.92 15.77
C LYS A 270 0.72 20.43 14.41
N LYS A 271 1.54 19.36 14.38
CA LYS A 271 2.02 18.76 13.13
C LYS A 271 0.88 18.31 12.21
N TYR A 272 -0.19 17.75 12.78
CA TYR A 272 -1.35 17.32 12.00
C TYR A 272 -2.14 18.51 11.42
N GLU A 273 -2.32 19.60 12.16
CA GLU A 273 -2.94 20.83 11.62
C GLU A 273 -2.10 21.43 10.49
N ASP A 274 -0.78 21.56 10.68
CA ASP A 274 0.14 22.03 9.65
C ASP A 274 0.05 21.16 8.39
N TYR A 275 -0.03 19.83 8.55
CA TYR A 275 -0.24 18.88 7.46
C TYR A 275 -1.57 19.09 6.73
N LYS A 276 -2.68 19.31 7.45
CA LYS A 276 -3.98 19.55 6.81
C LYS A 276 -3.95 20.82 5.96
N ASP A 277 -3.32 21.88 6.44
CA ASP A 277 -3.16 23.12 5.68
C ASP A 277 -2.27 22.92 4.46
N TRP A 278 -1.17 22.19 4.60
CA TRP A 278 -0.30 21.85 3.48
C TRP A 278 -1.03 21.04 2.40
N VAL A 279 -1.81 20.01 2.76
CA VAL A 279 -2.61 19.22 1.80
C VAL A 279 -3.61 20.10 1.05
N ARG A 280 -4.27 21.04 1.74
CA ARG A 280 -5.19 22.00 1.11
C ARG A 280 -4.47 22.86 0.07
N VAL A 281 -3.25 23.32 0.37
CA VAL A 281 -2.42 24.11 -0.56
C VAL A 281 -2.00 23.29 -1.78
N GLN A 282 -1.71 21.99 -1.63
CA GLN A 282 -1.40 21.11 -2.77
C GLN A 282 -2.62 20.85 -3.68
N GLY A 283 -3.84 21.17 -3.23
CA GLY A 283 -5.07 20.91 -4.00
C GLY A 283 -5.48 19.43 -4.05
N TRP A 284 -4.83 18.57 -3.25
CA TRP A 284 -5.17 17.15 -3.22
C TRP A 284 -6.46 16.89 -2.45
N LYS A 285 -7.26 15.94 -2.97
CA LYS A 285 -8.48 15.46 -2.32
C LYS A 285 -8.18 14.27 -1.41
N ILE A 286 -7.40 14.51 -0.36
CA ILE A 286 -7.19 13.51 0.69
C ILE A 286 -8.36 13.59 1.67
N SER A 287 -8.97 12.45 2.01
CA SER A 287 -9.98 12.40 3.07
C SER A 287 -9.33 12.60 4.45
N LEU A 288 -9.57 13.77 5.04
CA LEU A 288 -9.05 14.19 6.35
C LEU A 288 -10.19 14.28 7.37
N ASN A 289 -9.89 14.04 8.65
CA ASN A 289 -10.80 14.36 9.77
C ASN A 289 -10.46 15.73 10.36
#